data_AF-A0A9E7JDR3-F1
#
_entry.id   AF-A0A9E7JDR3-F1
#
_cell.length_a   1.000
_cell.length_b   1.000
_cell.length_c   1.000
_cell.angle_alpha   90.00
_cell.angle_beta   90.00
_cell.angle_gamma   90.00
#
_symmetry.space_group_name_H-M   'P 1'
#
loop_
_entity.id
_entity.type
_entity.pdbx_description
1 polymer ?
#
loop_
_entity_poly.entity_id
_entity_poly.type
_entity_poly.pdbx_seq_one_letter_code
_entity_poly.pdbx_strand_id
1 'polypeptide(L)' 'MAAFVEERKMKKITGVKTKELLLWLTVVEVFIDDRSSGKITFKTGTELSDSFSVSALKLKE' A
#
# COMPACT_ATOMS: atom_id res chain seq x y z
N MET A 1 -13.52 -14.92 -0.48
CA MET A 1 -12.71 -13.87 0.19
C MET A 1 -13.32 -12.53 -0.20
N ALA A 2 -14.01 -11.84 0.71
CA ALA A 2 -14.64 -10.56 0.42
C ALA A 2 -13.71 -9.44 0.90
N ALA A 3 -13.09 -8.73 -0.05
CA ALA A 3 -12.34 -7.51 0.24
C ALA A 3 -13.29 -6.33 0.07
N PHE A 4 -13.47 -5.54 1.12
CA PHE A 4 -14.16 -4.26 1.04
C PHE A 4 -13.21 -3.26 0.38
N VAL A 5 -13.43 -2.98 -0.89
CA VAL A 5 -12.76 -1.88 -1.59
C VAL A 5 -13.57 -0.62 -1.32
N GLU A 6 -13.18 0.16 -0.30
CA GLU A 6 -13.54 1.58 -0.29
C GLU A 6 -12.86 2.22 -1.50
N GLU A 7 -13.53 3.17 -2.16
CA GLU A 7 -12.98 3.84 -3.33
C GLU A 7 -11.60 4.44 -2.97
N ARG A 8 -10.53 3.82 -3.48
CA ARG A 8 -9.11 4.18 -3.26
C ARG A 8 -8.48 3.78 -1.93
N LYS A 9 -9.13 2.96 -1.10
CA LYS A 9 -8.55 2.45 0.15
C LYS A 9 -8.77 0.94 0.30
N MET A 10 -7.67 0.19 0.34
CA MET A 10 -7.65 -1.24 0.63
C MET A 10 -7.14 -1.46 2.06
N LYS A 11 -7.92 -2.17 2.86
CA LYS A 11 -7.58 -2.54 4.25
C LYS A 11 -7.51 -4.05 4.37
N LYS A 12 -6.76 -4.55 5.36
CA LYS A 12 -6.56 -5.99 5.63
C LYS A 12 -5.92 -6.73 4.45
N ILE A 13 -4.89 -6.13 3.87
CA ILE A 13 -4.06 -6.82 2.88
C ILE A 13 -3.28 -7.93 3.61
N THR A 14 -3.31 -9.14 3.04
CA THR A 14 -2.61 -10.31 3.58
C THR A 14 -1.76 -10.94 2.50
N GLY A 15 -0.55 -11.39 2.84
CA GLY A 15 0.38 -12.02 1.90
C GLY A 15 1.35 -11.06 1.22
N VAL A 16 1.22 -9.75 1.44
CA VAL A 16 2.19 -8.74 0.97
C VAL A 16 3.14 -8.39 2.11
N LYS A 17 4.43 -8.64 1.89
CA LYS A 17 5.51 -8.25 2.81
C LYS A 17 6.48 -7.31 2.13
N THR A 18 6.93 -6.31 2.86
CA THR A 18 8.00 -5.39 2.46
C THR A 18 9.22 -5.60 3.35
N LYS A 19 10.40 -5.29 2.82
CA LYS A 19 11.66 -5.34 3.56
C LYS A 19 12.08 -3.91 3.88
N GLU A 20 11.79 -3.48 5.10
CA GLU A 20 12.16 -2.15 5.60
C GLU A 20 13.14 -2.30 6.76
N LEU A 21 14.23 -1.51 6.77
CA LEU A 21 15.25 -1.55 7.82
C LEU A 21 15.75 -2.97 8.16
N LEU A 22 15.88 -3.83 7.14
CA LEU A 22 16.25 -5.25 7.24
C LEU A 22 15.20 -6.17 7.91
N LEU A 23 14.05 -5.64 8.32
CA LEU A 23 12.92 -6.38 8.86
C LEU A 23 11.87 -6.68 7.78
N TRP A 24 11.18 -7.81 7.93
CA TRP A 24 10.04 -8.15 7.09
C TRP A 24 8.76 -7.64 7.71
N LEU A 25 8.21 -6.58 7.16
CA LEU A 25 6.96 -5.99 7.62
C LEU A 25 5.81 -6.41 6.71
N THR A 26 4.65 -6.60 7.30
CA THR A 26 3.43 -6.95 6.53
C THR A 26 2.68 -5.68 6.23
N VAL A 27 2.34 -5.48 4.95
CA VAL A 27 1.49 -4.37 4.52
C VAL A 27 0.05 -4.73 4.88
N VAL A 28 -0.60 -3.88 5.68
CA VAL A 28 -1.97 -4.10 6.17
C VAL A 28 -2.97 -3.15 5.55
N GLU A 29 -2.53 -2.00 5.05
CA GLU A 29 -3.37 -0.97 4.47
C GLU A 29 -2.67 -0.29 3.29
N VAL A 30 -3.41 0.01 2.23
CA VAL A 30 -2.97 0.78 1.08
C VAL A 30 -4.04 1.79 0.73
N PHE A 31 -3.66 3.05 0.50
CA PHE A 31 -4.62 4.09 0.15
C PHE A 31 -4.01 5.15 -0.77
N ILE A 32 -4.87 5.90 -1.46
CA ILE A 32 -4.48 7.09 -2.24
C ILE A 32 -5.05 8.29 -1.50
N ASP A 33 -4.16 9.13 -0.96
CA ASP A 33 -4.52 10.25 -0.09
C ASP A 33 -5.30 11.35 -0.82
N ASP A 34 -4.85 11.72 -2.03
CA ASP A 34 -5.49 12.78 -2.81
C ASP A 34 -5.60 12.42 -4.30
N ARG A 35 -6.75 12.70 -4.91
CA ARG A 35 -7.04 12.44 -6.33
C ARG A 35 -6.07 13.20 -7.26
N SER A 36 -5.54 14.34 -6.82
CA SER A 36 -4.58 15.17 -7.55
C SER A 36 -3.12 14.78 -7.29
N SER A 37 -2.80 14.26 -6.11
CA SER A 37 -1.43 13.91 -5.72
C SER A 37 -0.86 12.77 -6.56
N GLY A 38 -1.70 11.81 -6.97
CA GLY A 38 -1.24 10.66 -7.76
C GLY A 38 -0.19 9.85 -7.00
N LYS A 39 -0.33 9.73 -5.68
CA LYS A 39 0.56 8.95 -4.81
C LYS A 39 -0.25 7.86 -4.11
N ILE A 40 0.31 6.66 -4.09
CA ILE A 40 -0.18 5.50 -3.38
C ILE A 40 0.68 5.33 -2.13
N THR A 41 0.04 5.25 -0.97
CA THR A 41 0.67 5.02 0.31
C THR A 41 0.42 3.60 0.78
N PHE A 42 1.48 2.91 1.17
CA PHE A 42 1.48 1.59 1.78
C PHE A 42 1.72 1.76 3.28
N LYS A 43 0.89 1.14 4.10
CA LYS A 43 1.00 1.12 5.56
C LYS A 43 1.22 -0.30 6.05
N THR A 44 2.18 -0.45 6.94
CA THR A 44 2.49 -1.70 7.63
C THR A 44 1.75 -1.77 8.96
N GLY A 45 1.64 -2.98 9.53
CA GLY A 45 1.02 -3.19 10.84
C GLY A 45 1.73 -2.49 12.01
N THR A 46 2.94 -1.97 11.78
CA THR A 46 3.78 -1.25 12.75
C THR A 46 3.74 0.27 12.55
N GLU A 47 2.70 0.80 11.90
CA GLU A 47 2.51 2.23 11.60
C GLU A 47 3.53 2.86 10.63
N LEU A 48 4.54 2.10 10.19
CA LEU A 48 5.42 2.55 9.11
C LEU A 48 4.65 2.65 7.80
N SER A 49 4.88 3.74 7.08
CA SER A 49 4.26 3.97 5.78
C SER A 49 5.22 4.53 4.76
N ASP A 50 5.04 4.10 3.52
CA ASP A 50 5.84 4.51 2.39
C ASP A 50 4.93 4.92 1.22
N SER A 51 5.31 5.95 0.47
CA SER A 51 4.44 6.58 -0.54
C SER A 51 5.12 6.75 -1.88
N PHE A 52 4.53 6.16 -2.91
CA PHE A 52 5.07 6.13 -4.27
C PHE A 52 4.10 6.76 -5.25
N SER A 53 4.61 7.38 -6.32
CA SER A 53 3.75 7.85 -7.41
C SER A 53 3.06 6.66 -8.10
N VAL A 54 1.80 6.83 -8.53
CA VAL A 54 1.03 5.75 -9.21
C VAL A 54 1.79 5.20 -10.42
N SER A 55 2.53 6.07 -11.11
CA SER A 55 3.36 5.73 -12.27
C SER A 55 4.50 4.75 -11.94
N ALA A 56 4.98 4.70 -10.70
CA ALA A 56 6.01 3.77 -10.26
C ALA A 56 5.48 2.33 -10.11
N LEU A 57 4.16 2.16 -9.94
CA LEU A 57 3.49 0.87 -9.83
C LEU A 57 2.95 0.35 -11.18
N LYS A 58 3.59 0.71 -12.29
CA LYS A 58 3.29 0.06 -13.57
C LYS A 58 3.78 -1.39 -13.52
N LEU A 59 2.90 -2.33 -13.87
CA LEU A 59 3.30 -3.69 -14.19
C LEU A 59 4.37 -3.61 -15.29
N LYS A 60 5.55 -4.16 -14.99
CA LYS A 60 6.58 -4.36 -16.00
C LYS A 60 6.19 -5.63 -16.75
N GLU A 61 5.86 -5.48 -18.03
CA GLU A 61 5.57 -6.59 -18.94
C GLU A 61 6.73 -7.59 -19.00
#